data_AF-A0A7X1P5I5-F1
#
_entry.id   AF-A0A7X1P5I5-F1
#
_cell.length_a   1.000
_cell.length_b   1.000
_cell.length_c   1.000
_cell.angle_alpha   90.00
_cell.angle_beta   90.00
_cell.angle_gamma   90.00
#
_symmetry.space_group_name_H-M   'P 1'
#
loop_
_entity.id
_entity.type
_entity.pdbx_description
1 polymer ?
#
loop_
_entity_poly.entity_id
_entity_poly.type
_entity_poly.pdbx_seq_one_letter_code
_entity_poly.pdbx_strand_id
1 'polypeptide(L)'
;MQMPDATLLITLLALPFVGSVVAALLPVNARNAEAWLAGSIALAALFVVSACFQSISVGTVLQSRHAWLPQFGLDFRLRMDGFAWLFAFLVTGIGFLVVLYARYYMSPRDPVPRFFSFLLAFMGSMLGVVLSGNL
;
A
#
# COMPACT_ATOMS: atom_id res chain seq x y z
N MET A 1 3.79 -22.19 -13.17
CA MET A 1 3.37 -21.93 -11.77
C MET A 1 3.79 -20.50 -11.40
N GLN A 2 3.05 -19.49 -11.85
CA GLN A 2 3.46 -18.07 -11.88
C GLN A 2 2.49 -17.14 -11.11
N MET A 3 1.54 -17.73 -10.38
CA MET A 3 0.38 -17.06 -9.78
C MET A 3 0.60 -16.29 -8.45
N PRO A 4 1.54 -16.68 -7.55
CA PRO A 4 1.64 -16.00 -6.25
C PRO A 4 2.17 -14.57 -6.38
N ASP A 5 3.16 -14.32 -7.24
CA ASP A 5 3.85 -13.03 -7.33
C ASP A 5 2.94 -11.89 -7.83
N ALA A 6 2.14 -12.15 -8.87
CA ALA A 6 1.18 -11.18 -9.39
C ALA A 6 0.13 -10.82 -8.33
N THR A 7 -0.34 -11.81 -7.58
CA THR A 7 -1.31 -11.63 -6.51
C THR A 7 -0.73 -10.78 -5.37
N LEU A 8 0.54 -10.99 -5.01
CA LEU A 8 1.23 -10.19 -3.98
C LEU A 8 1.35 -8.73 -4.38
N LEU A 9 1.77 -8.43 -5.62
CA LEU A 9 1.89 -7.05 -6.10
C LEU A 9 0.55 -6.31 -6.15
N ILE A 10 -0.50 -6.98 -6.62
CA ILE A 10 -1.85 -6.40 -6.67
C ILE A 10 -2.37 -6.18 -5.25
N THR A 11 -2.19 -7.16 -4.36
CA THR A 11 -2.61 -7.04 -2.96
C THR A 11 -1.90 -5.88 -2.27
N LEU A 12 -0.58 -5.79 -2.43
CA LEU A 12 0.22 -4.71 -1.87
C LEU A 12 -0.26 -3.32 -2.32
N LEU A 13 -0.59 -3.18 -3.61
CA LEU A 13 -1.08 -1.93 -4.16
C LEU A 13 -2.51 -1.61 -3.72
N ALA A 14 -3.42 -2.60 -3.75
CA ALA A 14 -4.84 -2.39 -3.50
C ALA A 14 -5.16 -2.17 -2.02
N LEU A 15 -4.43 -2.81 -1.11
CA LEU A 15 -4.72 -2.85 0.31
C LEU A 15 -4.78 -1.45 0.97
N PRO A 16 -3.85 -0.51 0.71
CA PRO A 16 -3.97 0.88 1.18
C PRO A 16 -5.20 1.62 0.61
N PHE A 17 -5.53 1.42 -0.67
CA PHE A 17 -6.69 2.08 -1.28
C PHE A 17 -8.01 1.56 -0.71
N VAL A 18 -8.13 0.24 -0.55
CA VAL A 18 -9.29 -0.38 0.12
C VAL A 18 -9.40 0.15 1.56
N GLY A 19 -8.29 0.17 2.31
CA GLY A 19 -8.26 0.73 3.66
C GLY A 19 -8.66 2.21 3.70
N SER A 20 -8.24 3.00 2.71
CA SER A 20 -8.59 4.42 2.58
C SER A 20 -10.09 4.63 2.37
N VAL A 21 -10.71 3.84 1.47
CA VAL A 21 -12.15 3.89 1.22
C VAL A 21 -12.92 3.48 2.47
N VAL A 22 -12.52 2.40 3.13
CA VAL A 22 -13.16 1.95 4.37
C VAL A 22 -13.03 3.02 5.46
N ALA A 23 -11.87 3.65 5.61
CA ALA A 23 -11.67 4.74 6.55
C ALA A 23 -12.52 5.98 6.23
N ALA A 24 -12.75 6.29 4.94
CA ALA A 24 -13.59 7.42 4.53
C ALA A 24 -15.08 7.21 4.85
N LEU A 25 -15.52 5.96 4.95
CA LEU A 25 -16.91 5.60 5.25
C LEU A 25 -17.19 5.49 6.75
N LEU A 26 -16.17 5.55 7.60
CA LEU A 26 -16.33 5.50 9.06
C LEU A 26 -16.91 6.82 9.61
N PRO A 27 -17.71 6.76 10.69
CA PRO A 27 -18.29 7.95 11.29
C PRO A 27 -17.22 8.81 11.97
N VAL A 28 -17.43 10.12 11.99
CA VAL A 28 -16.44 11.13 12.43
C VAL A 28 -15.87 10.88 13.84
N ASN A 29 -16.61 10.18 14.71
CA ASN A 29 -16.22 9.88 16.08
C ASN A 29 -15.49 8.52 16.24
N ALA A 30 -15.18 7.80 15.15
CA ALA A 30 -14.59 6.46 15.16
C ALA A 30 -13.05 6.42 15.24
N ARG A 31 -12.41 7.45 15.81
CA ARG A 31 -10.93 7.61 15.91
C ARG A 31 -10.16 6.33 16.24
N ASN A 32 -10.61 5.58 17.25
CA ASN A 32 -9.90 4.37 17.66
C ASN A 32 -10.01 3.27 16.60
N ALA A 33 -11.20 3.08 16.02
CA ALA A 33 -11.41 2.09 14.98
C ALA A 33 -10.59 2.40 13.72
N GLU A 34 -10.49 3.68 13.35
CA GLU A 34 -9.68 4.11 12.19
C GLU A 34 -8.19 3.96 12.41
N ALA A 35 -7.69 4.32 13.59
CA ALA A 35 -6.28 4.14 13.89
C ALA A 35 -5.90 2.66 13.87
N TRP A 36 -6.76 1.79 14.40
CA TRP A 36 -6.59 0.34 14.30
C TRP A 36 -6.66 -0.13 12.86
N LEU A 37 -7.66 0.30 12.09
CA LEU A 37 -7.79 -0.04 10.67
C LEU A 37 -6.55 0.38 9.88
N ALA A 38 -6.15 1.65 9.96
CA ALA A 38 -4.99 2.17 9.25
C ALA A 38 -3.70 1.48 9.70
N GLY A 39 -3.56 1.18 10.99
CA GLY A 39 -2.40 0.49 11.54
C GLY A 39 -2.32 -0.94 11.04
N SER A 40 -3.43 -1.67 11.06
CA SER A 40 -3.54 -3.03 10.53
C SER A 40 -3.27 -3.07 9.02
N ILE A 41 -3.78 -2.10 8.25
CA ILE A 41 -3.54 -2.01 6.81
C ILE A 41 -2.05 -1.73 6.53
N ALA A 42 -1.44 -0.75 7.20
CA ALA A 42 -0.02 -0.45 7.01
C ALA A 42 0.88 -1.63 7.44
N LEU A 43 0.54 -2.31 8.54
CA LEU A 43 1.27 -3.49 9.01
C LEU A 43 1.12 -4.68 8.06
N ALA A 44 -0.09 -4.92 7.53
CA ALA A 44 -0.32 -5.96 6.54
C ALA A 44 0.45 -5.69 5.23
N ALA A 45 0.46 -4.43 4.76
CA ALA A 45 1.26 -4.04 3.60
C ALA A 45 2.75 -4.28 3.85
N LEU A 46 3.26 -3.91 5.03
CA LEU A 46 4.65 -4.15 5.42
C LEU A 46 4.97 -5.66 5.43
N PHE A 47 4.08 -6.49 5.97
CA PHE A 47 4.25 -7.94 5.97
C PHE A 47 4.30 -8.52 4.54
N VAL A 48 3.42 -8.05 3.65
CA VAL A 48 3.42 -8.45 2.24
C VAL A 48 4.74 -8.06 1.56
N VAL A 49 5.24 -6.84 1.76
CA VAL A 49 6.55 -6.42 1.22
C VAL A 49 7.68 -7.29 1.79
N SER A 50 7.67 -7.57 3.10
CA SER A 50 8.67 -8.43 3.72
C SER A 50 8.66 -9.84 3.15
N ALA A 51 7.48 -10.41 2.86
CA ALA A 51 7.37 -11.73 2.23
C ALA A 51 8.00 -11.77 0.83
N CYS A 52 7.92 -10.67 0.07
CA CYS A 52 8.58 -10.56 -1.24
C CYS A 52 10.12 -10.65 -1.16
N PHE A 53 10.73 -10.40 0.00
CA PHE A 53 12.19 -10.40 0.16
C PHE A 53 12.85 -11.73 -0.22
N GLN A 54 12.17 -12.86 -0.02
CA GLN A 54 12.71 -14.17 -0.39
C GLN A 54 13.00 -14.25 -1.90
N SER A 55 12.09 -13.76 -2.74
CA SER A 55 12.27 -13.73 -4.19
C SER A 55 13.27 -12.66 -4.62
N ILE A 56 13.22 -11.49 -3.99
CA ILE A 56 14.09 -10.35 -4.33
C ILE A 56 15.56 -10.63 -3.96
N SER A 57 15.82 -11.29 -2.84
CA SER A 57 17.18 -11.56 -2.36
C SER A 57 17.99 -12.51 -3.26
N VAL A 58 17.31 -13.35 -4.05
CA VAL A 58 17.93 -14.21 -5.08
C VAL A 58 17.96 -13.56 -6.47
N GLY A 59 17.61 -12.28 -6.58
CA GLY A 59 17.65 -11.52 -7.83
C GLY A 59 16.41 -11.68 -8.72
N THR A 60 15.32 -12.28 -8.22
CA THR A 60 14.07 -12.38 -8.98
C THR A 60 13.42 -11.01 -9.09
N VAL A 61 12.88 -10.69 -10.28
CA VAL A 61 12.05 -9.51 -10.49
C VAL A 61 10.59 -9.94 -10.54
N LEU A 62 9.79 -9.50 -9.58
CA LEU A 62 8.35 -9.79 -9.56
C LEU A 62 7.64 -8.90 -10.58
N GLN A 63 6.73 -9.47 -11.36
CA GLN A 63 6.00 -8.73 -12.38
C GLN A 63 4.53 -9.16 -12.43
N SER A 64 3.65 -8.18 -12.63
CA SER A 64 2.26 -8.37 -12.97
C SER A 64 1.91 -7.52 -14.18
N ARG A 65 1.19 -8.10 -15.14
CA ARG A 65 0.77 -7.43 -16.37
C ARG A 65 -0.68 -7.75 -16.64
N HIS A 66 -1.49 -6.71 -16.75
CA HIS A 66 -2.88 -6.78 -17.18
C HIS A 66 -3.11 -5.82 -18.34
N ALA A 67 -3.73 -6.30 -19.42
CA ALA A 67 -4.12 -5.44 -20.52
C ALA A 67 -5.16 -4.43 -20.02
N TRP A 68 -4.91 -3.13 -20.22
CA TRP A 68 -5.83 -2.07 -19.79
C TRP A 68 -6.54 -1.44 -20.98
N LEU A 69 -5.78 -0.91 -21.92
CA LEU A 69 -6.27 -0.29 -23.15
C LEU A 69 -5.45 -0.84 -24.33
N PRO A 70 -5.70 -2.10 -24.74
CA PRO A 70 -4.86 -2.82 -25.71
C PRO A 70 -4.83 -2.16 -27.09
N GLN A 71 -5.91 -1.50 -27.48
CA GLN A 71 -5.99 -0.72 -28.72
C GLN A 71 -4.99 0.45 -28.78
N PHE A 72 -4.54 0.93 -27.62
CA PHE A 72 -3.52 1.98 -27.48
C PHE A 72 -2.17 1.41 -27.02
N GLY A 73 -2.01 0.08 -26.96
CA GLY A 73 -0.79 -0.56 -26.46
C GLY A 73 -0.54 -0.36 -24.96
N LEU A 74 -1.56 0.07 -24.19
CA LEU A 74 -1.44 0.37 -22.77
C LEU A 74 -1.74 -0.86 -21.91
N ASP A 75 -0.79 -1.19 -21.05
CA ASP A 75 -0.90 -2.25 -20.05
C ASP A 75 -0.81 -1.65 -18.65
N PHE A 76 -1.58 -2.20 -17.72
CA PHE A 76 -1.33 -2.03 -16.30
C PHE A 76 -0.20 -2.98 -15.89
N ARG A 77 1.01 -2.43 -15.72
CA ARG A 77 2.21 -3.20 -15.35
C ARG A 77 2.69 -2.80 -13.96
N LEU A 78 2.85 -3.80 -13.11
CA LEU A 78 3.55 -3.68 -11.83
C LEU A 78 4.84 -4.46 -11.91
N ARG A 79 5.93 -3.87 -11.43
CA ARG A 79 7.26 -4.47 -11.42
C ARG A 79 7.96 -4.15 -10.11
N MET A 80 8.49 -5.18 -9.46
CA MET A 80 9.29 -5.04 -8.25
C MET A 80 10.64 -5.72 -8.44
N ASP A 81 11.70 -4.92 -8.52
CA ASP A 81 13.09 -5.34 -8.36
C ASP A 81 13.60 -4.96 -6.97
N GLY A 82 14.89 -5.18 -6.69
CA GLY A 82 15.48 -4.86 -5.38
C GLY A 82 15.37 -3.39 -4.98
N PHE A 83 15.39 -2.47 -5.95
CA PHE A 83 15.25 -1.05 -5.70
C PHE A 83 13.80 -0.69 -5.36
N ALA A 84 12.84 -1.13 -6.18
CA ALA A 84 11.42 -0.94 -5.91
C ALA A 84 11.00 -1.59 -4.58
N TRP A 85 11.55 -2.76 -4.24
CA TRP A 85 11.32 -3.42 -2.95
C TRP A 85 11.78 -2.56 -1.77
N LEU A 86 12.98 -1.97 -1.83
CA LEU A 86 13.50 -1.11 -0.78
C LEU A 86 12.60 0.10 -0.53
N PHE A 87 12.16 0.77 -1.61
CA PHE A 87 11.24 1.90 -1.50
C PHE A 87 9.85 1.49 -1.02
N ALA A 88 9.32 0.35 -1.48
CA ALA A 88 8.06 -0.17 -0.98
C ALA A 88 8.14 -0.45 0.52
N PHE A 89 9.24 -1.05 0.99
CA PHE A 89 9.47 -1.32 2.41
C PHE A 89 9.53 -0.02 3.22
N LEU A 90 10.24 1.00 2.72
CA LEU A 90 10.30 2.33 3.34
C LEU A 90 8.91 2.98 3.42
N VAL A 91 8.14 2.97 2.32
CA VAL A 91 6.79 3.54 2.28
C VAL A 91 5.89 2.86 3.29
N THR A 92 5.86 1.53 3.34
CA THR A 92 5.01 0.79 4.29
C THR A 92 5.50 0.91 5.73
N GLY A 93 6.81 0.89 5.97
CA GLY A 93 7.39 0.96 7.30
C GLY A 93 7.21 2.34 7.93
N ILE A 94 7.56 3.40 7.19
CA ILE A 94 7.31 4.77 7.63
C ILE A 94 5.81 5.05 7.72
N GLY A 95 5.00 4.56 6.77
CA GLY A 95 3.54 4.68 6.83
C GLY A 95 2.96 4.10 8.12
N PHE A 96 3.40 2.90 8.53
CA PHE A 96 3.00 2.28 9.80
C PHE A 96 3.41 3.11 11.02
N LEU A 97 4.65 3.60 11.06
CA LEU A 97 5.14 4.43 12.16
C LEU A 97 4.37 5.76 12.25
N VAL A 98 4.05 6.38 11.10
CA VAL A 98 3.24 7.60 11.05
C VAL A 98 1.84 7.36 11.58
N VAL A 99 1.22 6.21 11.27
CA VAL A 99 -0.09 5.85 11.84
C VAL A 99 -0.03 5.71 13.36
N LEU A 100 0.98 4.99 13.86
CA LEU A 100 1.18 4.80 15.30
C LEU A 100 1.37 6.15 16.01
N TYR A 101 2.19 7.02 15.43
CA TYR A 101 2.42 8.37 15.95
C TYR A 101 1.14 9.21 15.94
N ALA A 102 0.42 9.25 14.81
CA ALA A 102 -0.81 10.03 14.65
C ALA A 102 -1.88 9.65 15.68
N ARG A 103 -1.97 8.37 16.09
CA ARG A 103 -2.91 7.92 17.12
C ARG A 103 -2.69 8.61 18.48
N TYR A 104 -1.44 8.89 18.84
CA TYR A 104 -1.10 9.58 20.09
C TYR A 104 -1.03 11.10 19.94
N TYR A 105 -0.73 11.57 18.73
CA TYR A 105 -0.59 12.99 18.43
C TYR A 105 -1.94 13.71 18.25
N MET A 106 -2.93 13.06 17.61
CA MET A 106 -4.20 13.71 17.28
C MET A 106 -5.17 13.80 18.46
N SER A 107 -5.79 14.98 18.57
CA SER A 107 -6.79 15.33 19.56
C SER A 107 -8.15 14.70 19.22
N PRO A 108 -9.02 14.41 20.21
CA PRO A 108 -10.39 13.96 19.95
C PRO A 108 -11.25 14.91 19.11
N ARG A 109 -10.86 16.18 18.98
CA ARG A 109 -11.58 17.20 18.21
C ARG A 109 -11.15 17.26 16.73
N ASP A 110 -10.08 16.55 16.37
CA ASP A 110 -9.54 16.57 15.01
C ASP A 110 -10.36 15.64 14.09
N PRO A 111 -10.44 15.92 12.78
CA PRO A 111 -11.09 15.05 11.80
C PRO A 111 -10.21 13.83 11.47
N VAL A 112 -9.99 12.96 12.47
CA VAL A 112 -9.16 11.75 12.40
C VAL A 112 -9.51 10.80 11.24
N PRO A 113 -10.79 10.53 10.91
CA PRO A 113 -11.14 9.65 9.78
C PRO A 113 -10.55 10.09 8.46
N ARG A 114 -10.72 11.39 8.19
CA ARG A 114 -10.30 12.01 6.94
C ARG A 114 -8.79 11.98 6.83
N PHE A 115 -8.08 12.20 7.94
CA PHE A 115 -6.62 12.10 7.96
C PHE A 115 -6.15 10.68 7.61
N PHE A 116 -6.65 9.65 8.29
CA PHE A 116 -6.21 8.28 8.03
C PHE A 116 -6.60 7.80 6.64
N SER A 117 -7.78 8.19 6.14
CA SER A 117 -8.17 7.91 4.76
C SER A 117 -7.17 8.49 3.75
N PHE A 118 -6.79 9.77 3.89
CA PHE A 118 -5.81 10.39 3.00
C PHE A 118 -4.41 9.82 3.17
N LEU A 119 -3.99 9.49 4.40
CA LEU A 119 -2.70 8.87 4.66
C LEU A 119 -2.59 7.51 3.95
N LEU A 120 -3.65 6.70 4.02
CA LEU A 120 -3.70 5.40 3.33
C LEU A 120 -3.75 5.55 1.81
N ALA A 121 -4.51 6.52 1.29
CA ALA A 121 -4.51 6.83 -0.15
C ALA A 121 -3.13 7.29 -0.63
N PHE A 122 -2.44 8.12 0.16
CA PHE A 122 -1.09 8.56 -0.12
C PHE A 122 -0.10 7.39 -0.12
N MET A 123 -0.18 6.49 0.87
CA MET A 123 0.61 5.27 0.92
C MET A 123 0.39 4.40 -0.33
N GLY A 124 -0.86 4.20 -0.74
CA GLY A 124 -1.22 3.47 -1.96
C GLY A 124 -0.68 4.11 -3.23
N SER A 125 -0.79 5.43 -3.36
CA SER A 125 -0.24 6.19 -4.48
C SER A 125 1.29 6.10 -4.55
N MET A 126 1.98 6.21 -3.42
CA MET A 126 3.44 6.06 -3.36
C MET A 126 3.88 4.66 -3.75
N LEU A 127 3.17 3.61 -3.30
CA LEU A 127 3.40 2.25 -3.78
C LEU A 127 3.15 2.12 -5.28
N GLY A 128 2.09 2.73 -5.81
CA GLY A 128 1.81 2.76 -7.25
C GLY A 128 2.94 3.38 -8.07
N VAL A 129 3.50 4.50 -7.62
CA VAL A 129 4.65 5.17 -8.26
C VAL A 129 5.88 4.27 -8.24
N VAL A 130 6.20 3.68 -7.09
CA VAL A 130 7.39 2.84 -6.90
C VAL A 130 7.30 1.53 -7.69
N LEU A 131 6.11 0.96 -7.82
CA LEU A 131 5.87 -0.33 -8.48
C LEU A 131 5.53 -0.19 -9.96
N SER A 132 5.37 1.03 -10.48
CA SER A 132 4.99 1.24 -11.90
C SER A 132 6.03 0.61 -12.83
N GLY A 133 5.56 -0.31 -13.68
CA GLY A 133 6.35 -0.87 -14.77
C GLY A 133 6.24 -0.08 -16.08
N ASN A 134 5.62 1.10 -16.05
CA ASN A 134 5.40 1.99 -17.19
C ASN A 134 5.98 3.40 -16.90
N LEU A 135 6.30 4.13 -17.97
CA LEU A 135 6.73 5.55 -17.96
C LEU A 135 5.54 6.49 -18.17
#